data_AF-A0A194YLW7-F1
#
_entry.id   AF-A0A194YLW7-F1
#
_cell.length_a   1.000
_cell.length_b   1.000
_cell.length_c   1.000
_cell.angle_alpha   90.00
_cell.angle_beta   90.00
_cell.angle_gamma   90.00
#
_symmetry.space_group_name_H-M   'P 1'
#
loop_
_entity.id
_entity.type
_entity.pdbx_description
1 polymer ?
#
loop_
_entity_poly.entity_id
_entity_poly.type
_entity_poly.pdbx_seq_one_letter_code
_entity_poly.pdbx_strand_id
1 'polypeptide(L)'
;MGVLERWLTELGVAWVLHLGSDASAWDELADEHTCHAARSWIRALCKITETIRSMAATLFADRGSMSLLPSSIYEEEEGDSEAGGSVLELLLFARFIQETMLKMVAFVDFIVSLLDPHGVPVQALHQKIHILLRVHGALSDALTEIKMLFLSMLPSAEVERIRGGLVNLLYAKNAKVRESIRSRLENIRISCIMEPLVDDDSTGAQTPQVSSDIDKVTLSVMAHITFLLENYSPVDPIVSEAAILGNMIIEMVCCLQERIVLMSKTFQDQSLRFLFLLNNFNFICHSLHNNTTGFCFLQVHVTSLLEKVEHYLESYLQVSWGPVLSCLFNTTPVCFGKNYSLLPKFESEFQKMYTTQMLWKVPDPEMRKRLRKAITEKIILGYAKYIEDNNVTTPRSTTHNLEEMLQELFEG
;
A
#
# COMPACT_ATOMS: atom_id res chain seq x y z
N MET A 1 -37.33 10.37 -27.64
CA MET A 1 -35.93 10.23 -27.20
C MET A 1 -35.30 11.60 -27.25
N GLY A 2 -34.89 12.14 -26.11
CA GLY A 2 -34.25 13.46 -26.04
C GLY A 2 -32.84 13.45 -26.65
N VAL A 3 -32.30 14.63 -27.00
CA VAL A 3 -30.94 14.76 -27.57
C VAL A 3 -29.87 14.16 -26.64
N LEU A 4 -29.99 14.42 -25.33
CA LEU A 4 -29.10 13.87 -24.30
C LEU A 4 -29.19 12.34 -24.23
N GLU A 5 -30.40 11.78 -24.29
CA GLU A 5 -30.64 10.34 -24.20
C GLU A 5 -30.04 9.59 -25.39
N ARG A 6 -30.21 10.13 -26.60
CA ARG A 6 -29.57 9.59 -27.80
C ARG A 6 -28.05 9.63 -27.69
N TRP A 7 -27.50 10.75 -27.24
CA TRP A 7 -26.04 10.91 -27.09
C TRP A 7 -25.45 9.93 -26.07
N LEU A 8 -26.08 9.77 -24.90
CA LEU A 8 -25.64 8.79 -23.91
C LEU A 8 -25.79 7.34 -24.41
N THR A 9 -26.77 7.07 -25.28
CA THR A 9 -26.92 5.76 -25.94
C THR A 9 -25.77 5.49 -26.90
N GLU A 10 -25.37 6.47 -27.70
CA GLU A 10 -24.22 6.37 -28.61
C GLU A 10 -22.89 6.18 -27.85
N LEU A 11 -22.79 6.73 -26.64
CA LEU A 11 -21.66 6.52 -25.73
C LEU A 11 -21.72 5.18 -24.96
N GLY A 12 -22.79 4.40 -25.13
CA GLY A 12 -22.97 3.11 -24.44
C GLY A 12 -23.29 3.23 -22.95
N VAL A 13 -23.77 4.39 -22.49
CA VAL A 13 -24.04 4.70 -21.08
C VAL A 13 -25.47 5.18 -20.81
N ALA A 14 -26.41 4.88 -21.70
CA ALA A 14 -27.83 5.20 -21.49
C ALA A 14 -28.43 4.59 -20.20
N TRP A 15 -27.82 3.52 -19.68
CA TRP A 15 -28.18 2.91 -18.40
C TRP A 15 -28.08 3.90 -17.22
N VAL A 16 -27.22 4.92 -17.31
CA VAL A 16 -27.06 5.97 -16.28
C VAL A 16 -28.38 6.74 -16.05
N LEU A 17 -29.23 6.84 -17.07
CA LEU A 17 -30.51 7.54 -16.97
C LEU A 17 -31.55 6.82 -16.11
N HIS A 18 -31.35 5.53 -15.86
CA HIS A 18 -32.30 4.64 -15.18
C HIS A 18 -31.87 4.31 -13.75
N LEU A 19 -30.72 4.83 -13.29
CA LEU A 19 -30.20 4.66 -11.94
C LEU A 19 -31.20 5.24 -10.92
N GLY A 20 -31.95 4.37 -10.25
CA GLY A 20 -32.98 4.73 -9.26
C GLY A 20 -34.40 4.23 -9.56
N SER A 21 -34.65 3.64 -10.74
CA SER A 21 -35.99 3.10 -11.09
C SER A 21 -36.20 1.62 -10.77
N ASP A 22 -35.13 0.82 -10.77
CA ASP A 22 -35.16 -0.62 -10.43
C ASP A 22 -33.92 -1.00 -9.61
N ALA A 23 -33.91 -0.69 -8.32
CA ALA A 23 -32.79 -1.04 -7.44
C ALA A 23 -32.60 -2.56 -7.29
N SER A 24 -33.65 -3.36 -7.46
CA SER A 24 -33.64 -4.82 -7.35
C SER A 24 -33.03 -5.54 -8.56
N ALA A 25 -32.96 -4.91 -9.73
CA ALA A 25 -32.36 -5.50 -10.94
C ALA A 25 -30.82 -5.54 -10.88
N TRP A 26 -30.22 -4.81 -9.95
CA TRP A 26 -28.77 -4.67 -9.81
C TRP A 26 -28.18 -5.38 -8.58
N ASP A 27 -29.03 -6.00 -7.74
CA ASP A 27 -28.62 -6.74 -6.52
C ASP A 27 -27.99 -8.11 -6.84
N GLU A 28 -28.20 -8.64 -8.06
CA GLU A 28 -27.65 -9.94 -8.53
C GLU A 28 -26.35 -9.81 -9.36
N LEU A 29 -25.71 -8.64 -9.39
CA LEU A 29 -24.60 -8.39 -10.33
C LEU A 29 -23.25 -8.91 -9.83
N ALA A 30 -22.77 -9.95 -10.50
CA ALA A 30 -21.41 -10.44 -10.42
C ALA A 30 -20.37 -9.31 -10.68
N ASP A 31 -19.25 -9.36 -9.97
CA ASP A 31 -18.13 -8.39 -9.98
C ASP A 31 -17.68 -7.94 -11.39
N GLU A 32 -17.84 -8.81 -12.39
CA GLU A 32 -17.47 -8.55 -13.78
C GLU A 32 -18.30 -7.44 -14.44
N HIS A 33 -19.61 -7.38 -14.16
CA HIS A 33 -20.49 -6.36 -14.73
C HIS A 33 -20.25 -4.98 -14.13
N THR A 34 -19.94 -4.91 -12.84
CA THR A 34 -19.59 -3.66 -12.13
C THR A 34 -18.31 -3.06 -12.70
N CYS A 35 -17.30 -3.90 -12.98
CA CYS A 35 -16.06 -3.46 -13.60
C CYS A 35 -16.27 -2.97 -15.04
N HIS A 36 -17.13 -3.64 -15.81
CA HIS A 36 -17.52 -3.19 -17.15
C HIS A 36 -18.26 -1.84 -17.10
N ALA A 37 -19.24 -1.70 -16.20
CA ALA A 37 -20.00 -0.47 -16.02
C ALA A 37 -19.09 0.71 -15.68
N ALA A 38 -18.19 0.55 -14.70
CA ALA A 38 -17.22 1.58 -14.34
C ALA A 38 -16.29 1.96 -15.52
N ARG A 39 -15.78 0.97 -16.26
CA ARG A 39 -14.94 1.22 -17.46
C ARG A 39 -15.69 1.99 -18.54
N SER A 40 -16.93 1.59 -18.84
CA SER A 40 -17.76 2.27 -19.84
C SER A 40 -18.09 3.70 -19.42
N TRP A 41 -18.42 3.90 -18.13
CA TRP A 41 -18.69 5.21 -17.55
C TRP A 41 -17.47 6.14 -17.59
N ILE A 42 -16.28 5.66 -17.20
CA ILE A 42 -15.04 6.46 -17.26
C ILE A 42 -14.78 6.93 -18.69
N ARG A 43 -14.86 6.01 -19.66
CA ARG A 43 -14.66 6.33 -21.08
C ARG A 43 -15.67 7.37 -21.57
N ALA A 44 -16.94 7.20 -21.22
CA ALA A 44 -17.99 8.14 -21.60
C ALA A 44 -17.77 9.52 -20.97
N LEU A 45 -17.39 9.59 -19.68
CA LEU A 45 -17.12 10.86 -19.01
C LEU A 45 -15.96 11.61 -19.67
N CYS A 46 -14.84 10.92 -19.96
CA CYS A 46 -13.73 11.51 -20.73
C CYS A 46 -14.20 12.00 -22.10
N LYS A 47 -15.02 11.20 -22.82
CA LYS A 47 -15.49 11.62 -24.15
C LYS A 47 -16.43 12.82 -24.09
N ILE A 48 -17.28 12.89 -23.08
CA ILE A 48 -18.18 14.01 -22.82
C ILE A 48 -17.36 15.28 -22.57
N THR A 49 -16.38 15.24 -21.67
CA THR A 49 -15.55 16.42 -21.36
C THR A 49 -14.73 16.88 -22.57
N GLU A 50 -14.14 15.95 -23.33
CA GLU A 50 -13.45 16.26 -24.59
C GLU A 50 -14.38 16.93 -25.62
N THR A 51 -15.58 16.37 -25.80
CA THR A 51 -16.55 16.86 -26.79
C THR A 51 -17.04 18.26 -26.40
N ILE A 52 -17.37 18.47 -25.12
CA ILE A 52 -17.78 19.78 -24.60
C ILE A 52 -16.64 20.80 -24.80
N ARG A 53 -15.39 20.43 -24.51
CA ARG A 53 -14.23 21.29 -24.74
C ARG A 53 -14.05 21.65 -26.21
N SER A 54 -14.18 20.69 -27.13
CA SER A 54 -14.12 20.94 -28.57
C SER A 54 -15.27 21.84 -29.05
N MET A 55 -16.49 21.62 -28.56
CA MET A 55 -17.64 22.47 -28.88
C MET A 55 -17.45 23.90 -28.37
N ALA A 56 -16.96 24.05 -27.12
CA ALA A 56 -16.61 25.36 -26.57
C ALA A 56 -15.55 26.05 -27.45
N ALA A 57 -14.48 25.36 -27.83
CA ALA A 57 -13.47 25.92 -28.72
C ALA A 57 -14.08 26.41 -30.05
N THR A 58 -14.99 25.65 -30.67
CA THR A 58 -15.65 26.09 -31.91
C THR A 58 -16.61 27.26 -31.72
N LEU A 59 -17.36 27.29 -30.61
CA LEU A 59 -18.32 28.36 -30.31
C LEU A 59 -17.62 29.67 -29.91
N PHE A 60 -16.38 29.59 -29.44
CA PHE A 60 -15.64 30.74 -28.90
C PHE A 60 -14.36 31.10 -29.69
N ALA A 61 -13.97 30.33 -30.72
CA ALA A 61 -12.78 30.60 -31.54
C ALA A 61 -12.82 31.95 -32.27
N ASP A 62 -14.00 32.41 -32.67
CA ASP A 62 -14.16 33.62 -33.50
C ASP A 62 -14.18 34.93 -32.66
N ARG A 63 -14.28 34.83 -31.33
CA ARG A 63 -14.43 36.00 -30.44
C ARG A 63 -13.11 36.58 -29.93
N GLY A 64 -11.99 35.91 -30.18
CA GLY A 64 -10.65 36.40 -29.85
C GLY A 64 -10.11 37.45 -30.83
N SER A 65 -10.78 37.71 -31.96
CA SER A 65 -10.34 38.65 -32.99
C SER A 65 -11.07 40.00 -32.98
N MET A 66 -11.92 40.29 -31.99
CA MET A 66 -12.62 41.58 -31.92
C MET A 66 -11.91 42.55 -30.95
N SER A 67 -10.93 43.26 -31.51
CA SER A 67 -10.46 44.60 -31.15
C SER A 67 -10.24 44.94 -29.67
N LEU A 68 -8.99 44.87 -29.23
CA LEU A 68 -8.45 45.77 -28.21
C LEU A 68 -8.17 47.14 -28.85
N LEU A 69 -9.15 48.04 -28.89
CA LEU A 69 -8.89 49.47 -29.07
C LEU A 69 -9.71 50.30 -28.04
N PRO A 70 -9.07 51.26 -27.34
CA PRO A 70 -9.77 52.12 -26.39
C PRO A 70 -10.74 53.08 -27.07
N SER A 71 -11.88 53.27 -26.42
CA SER A 71 -13.03 54.07 -26.80
C SER A 71 -12.71 55.52 -27.21
N SER A 72 -13.27 55.94 -28.35
CA SER A 72 -13.67 57.34 -28.56
C SER A 72 -14.97 57.41 -29.37
N ILE A 73 -16.04 57.83 -28.69
CA ILE A 73 -17.15 58.69 -29.12
C ILE A 73 -17.59 58.57 -30.61
N TYR A 74 -18.75 57.95 -30.87
CA TYR A 74 -20.01 58.60 -31.26
C TYR A 74 -21.08 57.53 -31.59
N GLU A 75 -22.31 57.86 -31.17
CA GLU A 75 -23.62 57.44 -31.69
C GLU A 75 -24.20 56.05 -31.36
N GLU A 76 -25.39 56.14 -30.75
CA GLU A 76 -26.40 55.09 -30.62
C GLU A 76 -26.83 54.65 -32.03
N GLU A 77 -26.44 53.45 -32.43
CA GLU A 77 -27.22 52.66 -33.38
C GLU A 77 -27.89 51.52 -32.63
N GLU A 78 -29.22 51.51 -32.68
CA GLU A 78 -30.07 50.36 -32.35
C GLU A 78 -29.70 49.18 -33.27
N GLY A 79 -28.70 48.42 -32.86
CA GLY A 79 -28.39 47.08 -33.38
C GLY A 79 -29.12 46.03 -32.57
N ASP A 80 -30.37 45.78 -32.94
CA ASP A 80 -31.18 44.69 -32.40
C ASP A 80 -30.61 43.31 -32.83
N SER A 81 -30.65 42.33 -31.92
CA SER A 81 -30.66 40.89 -32.20
C SER A 81 -29.37 40.05 -32.49
N GLU A 82 -28.12 40.48 -32.29
CA GLU A 82 -26.96 39.53 -32.36
C GLU A 82 -26.29 39.25 -31.00
N ALA A 83 -26.17 40.24 -30.12
CA ALA A 83 -25.57 40.04 -28.79
C ALA A 83 -26.46 39.18 -27.86
N GLY A 84 -27.79 39.30 -27.98
CA GLY A 84 -28.77 38.55 -27.19
C GLY A 84 -28.87 37.07 -27.55
N GLY A 85 -28.75 36.71 -28.83
CA GLY A 85 -28.71 35.32 -29.30
C GLY A 85 -27.47 34.58 -28.78
N SER A 86 -26.33 35.26 -28.83
CA SER A 86 -25.03 34.81 -28.31
C SER A 86 -25.06 34.44 -26.81
N VAL A 87 -25.70 35.26 -25.97
CA VAL A 87 -25.78 35.01 -24.51
C VAL A 87 -26.78 33.89 -24.19
N LEU A 88 -27.88 33.79 -24.95
CA LEU A 88 -28.86 32.73 -24.80
C LEU A 88 -28.27 31.36 -25.18
N GLU A 89 -27.52 31.28 -26.28
CA GLU A 89 -26.81 30.07 -26.71
C GLU A 89 -25.78 29.61 -25.67
N LEU A 90 -25.03 30.55 -25.08
CA LEU A 90 -24.07 30.29 -24.00
C LEU A 90 -24.76 29.65 -22.78
N LEU A 91 -25.92 30.19 -22.41
CA LEU A 91 -26.69 29.73 -21.26
C LEU A 91 -27.37 28.37 -21.53
N LEU A 92 -27.85 28.13 -22.74
CA LEU A 92 -28.35 26.83 -23.17
C LEU A 92 -27.25 25.77 -23.16
N PHE A 93 -26.05 26.13 -23.63
CA PHE A 93 -24.88 25.25 -23.58
C PHE A 93 -24.47 24.93 -22.15
N ALA A 94 -24.40 25.94 -21.25
CA ALA A 94 -24.12 25.73 -19.84
C ALA A 94 -25.14 24.81 -19.16
N ARG A 95 -26.44 24.99 -19.44
CA ARG A 95 -27.52 24.12 -18.94
C ARG A 95 -27.42 22.70 -19.50
N PHE A 96 -27.05 22.54 -20.76
CA PHE A 96 -26.83 21.23 -21.35
C PHE A 96 -25.70 20.47 -20.66
N ILE A 97 -24.57 21.15 -20.38
CA ILE A 97 -23.46 20.58 -19.61
C ILE A 97 -23.95 20.20 -18.21
N GLN A 98 -24.73 21.08 -17.57
CA GLN A 98 -25.27 20.84 -16.25
C GLN A 98 -26.12 19.57 -16.17
N GLU A 99 -27.11 19.43 -17.07
CA GLU A 99 -27.98 18.26 -17.13
C GLU A 99 -27.20 16.98 -17.43
N THR A 100 -26.24 17.05 -18.36
CA THR A 100 -25.37 15.91 -18.70
C THR A 100 -24.59 15.44 -17.47
N MET A 101 -23.93 16.37 -16.77
CA MET A 101 -23.12 16.06 -15.59
C MET A 101 -23.97 15.54 -14.43
N LEU A 102 -25.17 16.10 -14.21
CA LEU A 102 -26.11 15.62 -13.18
C LEU A 102 -26.47 14.16 -13.38
N LYS A 103 -26.71 13.73 -14.63
CA LYS A 103 -26.95 12.32 -14.94
C LYS A 103 -25.70 11.48 -14.72
N MET A 104 -24.56 11.90 -15.26
CA MET A 104 -23.31 11.14 -15.14
C MET A 104 -22.90 10.89 -13.68
N VAL A 105 -23.03 11.89 -12.80
CA VAL A 105 -22.62 11.73 -11.40
C VAL A 105 -23.57 10.87 -10.55
N ALA A 106 -24.78 10.55 -11.05
CA ALA A 106 -25.70 9.64 -10.34
C ALA A 106 -25.09 8.23 -10.17
N PHE A 107 -24.26 7.80 -11.13
CA PHE A 107 -23.50 6.56 -11.03
C PHE A 107 -22.55 6.53 -9.84
N VAL A 108 -22.05 7.68 -9.39
CA VAL A 108 -21.12 7.74 -8.26
C VAL A 108 -21.80 7.33 -6.96
N ASP A 109 -23.05 7.73 -6.75
CA ASP A 109 -23.78 7.26 -5.57
C ASP A 109 -24.06 5.78 -5.65
N PHE A 110 -24.48 5.31 -6.83
CA PHE A 110 -24.75 3.91 -7.08
C PHE A 110 -23.51 3.03 -6.85
N ILE A 111 -22.35 3.37 -7.40
CA ILE A 111 -21.13 2.56 -7.27
C ILE A 111 -20.60 2.56 -5.84
N VAL A 112 -20.71 3.68 -5.12
CA VAL A 112 -20.29 3.75 -3.71
C VAL A 112 -21.18 2.86 -2.84
N SER A 113 -22.50 2.88 -3.07
CA SER A 113 -23.47 2.05 -2.35
C SER A 113 -23.41 0.57 -2.73
N LEU A 114 -23.29 0.23 -4.01
CA LEU A 114 -23.23 -1.16 -4.47
C LEU A 114 -22.02 -1.90 -3.91
N LEU A 115 -20.92 -1.17 -3.75
CA LEU A 115 -19.68 -1.81 -3.33
C LEU A 115 -19.61 -2.02 -1.82
N ASP A 116 -20.55 -1.55 -0.98
CA ASP A 116 -20.50 -1.44 0.49
C ASP A 116 -19.79 -2.63 1.20
N PRO A 117 -19.01 -2.39 2.28
CA PRO A 117 -18.02 -3.34 2.75
C PRO A 117 -18.57 -4.49 3.61
N HIS A 118 -19.88 -4.57 3.85
CA HIS A 118 -20.44 -5.55 4.78
C HIS A 118 -20.21 -7.01 4.32
N GLY A 119 -19.35 -7.73 5.04
CA GLY A 119 -19.16 -9.18 4.90
C GLY A 119 -18.40 -9.65 3.66
N VAL A 120 -17.72 -8.76 2.94
CA VAL A 120 -17.06 -9.08 1.66
C VAL A 120 -15.66 -9.67 1.90
N PRO A 121 -15.29 -10.79 1.23
CA PRO A 121 -13.93 -11.35 1.31
C PRO A 121 -12.86 -10.32 0.88
N VAL A 122 -11.70 -10.33 1.55
CA VAL A 122 -10.64 -9.33 1.36
C VAL A 122 -10.14 -9.25 -0.10
N GLN A 123 -10.17 -10.36 -0.85
CA GLN A 123 -9.76 -10.38 -2.26
C GLN A 123 -10.76 -9.65 -3.18
N ALA A 124 -12.06 -9.66 -2.87
CA ALA A 124 -13.04 -8.84 -3.57
C ALA A 124 -12.87 -7.35 -3.21
N LEU A 125 -12.34 -7.04 -2.02
CA LEU A 125 -12.09 -5.65 -1.59
C LEU A 125 -11.04 -4.95 -2.46
N HIS A 126 -10.01 -5.67 -2.89
CA HIS A 126 -8.99 -5.17 -3.84
C HIS A 126 -9.58 -4.71 -5.16
N GLN A 127 -10.42 -5.54 -5.79
CA GLN A 127 -11.07 -5.19 -7.05
C GLN A 127 -11.98 -3.97 -6.89
N LYS A 128 -12.73 -3.89 -5.79
CA LYS A 128 -13.60 -2.76 -5.46
C LYS A 128 -12.81 -1.46 -5.26
N ILE A 129 -11.68 -1.49 -4.55
CA ILE A 129 -10.79 -0.33 -4.36
C ILE A 129 -10.24 0.15 -5.71
N HIS A 130 -9.76 -0.76 -6.55
CA HIS A 130 -9.24 -0.40 -7.87
C HIS A 130 -10.30 0.28 -8.74
N ILE A 131 -11.54 -0.22 -8.73
CA ILE A 131 -12.65 0.44 -9.44
C ILE A 131 -12.88 1.86 -8.92
N LEU A 132 -12.95 2.03 -7.60
CA LEU A 132 -13.20 3.34 -6.99
C LEU A 132 -12.07 4.34 -7.25
N LEU A 133 -10.80 3.90 -7.23
CA LEU A 133 -9.65 4.74 -7.58
C LEU A 133 -9.77 5.28 -9.00
N ARG A 134 -10.15 4.42 -9.96
CA ARG A 134 -10.34 4.85 -11.35
C ARG A 134 -11.51 5.80 -11.53
N VAL A 135 -12.61 5.60 -10.79
CA VAL A 135 -13.76 6.52 -10.79
C VAL A 135 -13.36 7.87 -10.19
N HIS A 136 -12.62 7.88 -9.08
CA HIS A 136 -12.12 9.11 -8.45
C HIS A 136 -11.21 9.88 -9.42
N GLY A 137 -10.28 9.20 -10.12
CA GLY A 137 -9.43 9.83 -11.12
C GLY A 137 -10.20 10.49 -12.26
N ALA A 138 -11.17 9.77 -12.85
CA ALA A 138 -12.00 10.33 -13.91
C ALA A 138 -12.84 11.54 -13.43
N LEU A 139 -13.31 11.55 -12.18
CA LEU A 139 -13.99 12.71 -11.59
C LEU A 139 -13.04 13.89 -11.37
N SER A 140 -11.81 13.64 -10.93
CA SER A 140 -10.77 14.66 -10.76
C SER A 140 -10.42 15.33 -12.10
N ASP A 141 -10.28 14.54 -13.17
CA ASP A 141 -10.03 15.05 -14.52
C ASP A 141 -11.21 15.89 -15.01
N ALA A 142 -12.44 15.35 -14.88
CA ALA A 142 -13.65 16.07 -15.28
C ALA A 142 -13.86 17.37 -14.50
N LEU A 143 -13.57 17.39 -13.20
CA LEU A 143 -13.60 18.59 -12.37
C LEU A 143 -12.62 19.66 -12.87
N THR A 144 -11.41 19.25 -13.27
CA THR A 144 -10.38 20.15 -13.79
C THR A 144 -10.80 20.73 -15.14
N GLU A 145 -11.28 19.87 -16.05
CA GLU A 145 -11.78 20.28 -17.36
C GLU A 145 -12.97 21.24 -17.26
N ILE A 146 -13.94 20.97 -16.38
CA ILE A 146 -15.09 21.86 -16.17
C ILE A 146 -14.67 23.21 -15.61
N LYS A 147 -13.72 23.25 -14.66
CA LYS A 147 -13.17 24.52 -14.17
C LYS A 147 -12.56 25.32 -15.31
N MET A 148 -11.73 24.69 -16.14
CA MET A 148 -11.07 25.36 -17.27
C MET A 148 -12.07 25.82 -18.33
N LEU A 149 -13.04 24.96 -18.67
CA LEU A 149 -14.06 25.26 -19.67
C LEU A 149 -14.86 26.51 -19.33
N PHE A 150 -15.40 26.59 -18.11
CA PHE A 150 -16.22 27.74 -17.75
C PHE A 150 -15.40 29.02 -17.47
N LEU A 151 -14.08 28.92 -17.25
CA LEU A 151 -13.20 30.09 -17.24
C LEU A 151 -13.02 30.69 -18.65
N SER A 152 -13.17 29.87 -19.69
CA SER A 152 -13.11 30.33 -21.09
C SER A 152 -14.44 30.89 -21.62
N MET A 153 -15.54 30.70 -20.89
CA MET A 153 -16.87 31.22 -21.24
C MET A 153 -17.01 32.69 -20.83
N LEU A 154 -17.84 33.45 -21.56
CA LEU A 154 -18.09 34.86 -21.25
C LEU A 154 -18.71 35.02 -19.84
N PRO A 155 -18.23 35.95 -18.99
CA PRO A 155 -18.74 36.10 -17.63
C PRO A 155 -20.23 36.49 -17.61
N SER A 156 -21.06 35.64 -17.03
CA SER A 156 -22.48 35.90 -16.77
C SER A 156 -22.85 35.34 -15.40
N ALA A 157 -23.61 36.10 -14.61
CA ALA A 157 -23.99 35.70 -13.25
C ALA A 157 -24.66 34.31 -13.20
N GLU A 158 -25.44 33.97 -14.22
CA GLU A 158 -26.11 32.67 -14.32
C GLU A 158 -25.15 31.53 -14.69
N VAL A 159 -24.22 31.78 -15.61
CA VAL A 159 -23.17 30.81 -16.00
C VAL A 159 -22.21 30.56 -14.83
N GLU A 160 -21.89 31.60 -14.08
CA GLU A 160 -21.12 31.54 -12.83
C GLU A 160 -21.83 30.72 -11.76
N ARG A 161 -23.15 30.88 -11.62
CA ARG A 161 -23.97 30.09 -10.71
C ARG A 161 -23.98 28.61 -11.11
N ILE A 162 -24.14 28.30 -12.40
CA ILE A 162 -24.09 26.93 -12.93
C ILE A 162 -22.70 26.32 -12.69
N ARG A 163 -21.62 27.06 -12.99
CA ARG A 163 -20.24 26.64 -12.73
C ARG A 163 -20.03 26.29 -11.26
N GLY A 164 -20.38 27.20 -10.35
CA GLY A 164 -20.25 26.99 -8.91
C GLY A 164 -21.01 25.75 -8.44
N GLY A 165 -22.25 25.58 -8.92
CA GLY A 165 -23.07 24.40 -8.64
C GLY A 165 -22.42 23.09 -9.10
N LEU A 166 -21.91 23.04 -10.33
CA LEU A 166 -21.26 21.85 -10.88
C LEU A 166 -19.93 21.52 -10.22
N VAL A 167 -19.09 22.53 -9.97
CA VAL A 167 -17.81 22.36 -9.27
C VAL A 167 -18.05 21.80 -7.88
N ASN A 168 -19.02 22.36 -7.13
CA ASN A 168 -19.36 21.88 -5.79
C ASN A 168 -19.92 20.46 -5.81
N LEU A 169 -20.78 20.13 -6.78
CA LEU A 169 -21.34 18.80 -6.95
C LEU A 169 -20.24 17.77 -7.22
N LEU A 170 -19.37 18.02 -8.19
CA LEU A 170 -18.27 17.11 -8.54
C LEU A 170 -17.28 16.96 -7.38
N TYR A 171 -16.97 18.05 -6.67
CA TYR A 171 -16.14 18.00 -5.48
C TYR A 171 -16.76 17.12 -4.39
N ALA A 172 -18.07 17.27 -4.12
CA ALA A 172 -18.78 16.46 -3.13
C ALA A 172 -18.81 14.97 -3.52
N LYS A 173 -19.04 14.66 -4.80
CA LYS A 173 -19.02 13.28 -5.33
C LYS A 173 -17.63 12.68 -5.22
N ASN A 174 -16.60 13.44 -5.56
CA ASN A 174 -15.21 12.99 -5.45
C ASN A 174 -14.82 12.71 -3.98
N ALA A 175 -15.23 13.58 -3.06
CA ALA A 175 -15.06 13.37 -1.62
C ALA A 175 -15.78 12.11 -1.11
N LYS A 176 -16.96 11.80 -1.64
CA LYS A 176 -17.71 10.58 -1.30
C LYS A 176 -16.98 9.31 -1.76
N VAL A 177 -16.44 9.30 -2.98
CA VAL A 177 -15.63 8.17 -3.47
C VAL A 177 -14.37 8.01 -2.61
N ARG A 178 -13.73 9.12 -2.26
CA ARG A 178 -12.55 9.15 -1.38
C ARG A 178 -12.83 8.55 -0.01
N GLU A 179 -13.95 8.93 0.61
CA GLU A 179 -14.41 8.36 1.88
C GLU A 179 -14.62 6.84 1.77
N SER A 180 -15.26 6.39 0.68
CA SER A 180 -15.48 4.95 0.44
C SER A 180 -14.16 4.19 0.28
N ILE A 181 -13.20 4.73 -0.49
CA ILE A 181 -11.86 4.15 -0.61
C ILE A 181 -11.21 4.05 0.76
N ARG A 182 -11.17 5.14 1.54
CA ARG A 182 -10.56 5.15 2.87
C ARG A 182 -11.23 4.16 3.82
N SER A 183 -12.55 4.08 3.87
CA SER A 183 -13.26 3.12 4.73
C SER A 183 -12.92 1.67 4.39
N ARG A 184 -12.78 1.34 3.10
CA ARG A 184 -12.40 -0.01 2.65
C ARG A 184 -10.97 -0.36 2.99
N LEU A 185 -10.09 0.59 2.76
CA LEU A 185 -8.70 0.50 3.16
C LEU A 185 -8.62 0.27 4.68
N GLU A 186 -9.38 1.02 5.49
CA GLU A 186 -9.46 0.79 6.94
C GLU A 186 -9.95 -0.62 7.28
N ASN A 187 -10.90 -1.19 6.54
CA ASN A 187 -11.31 -2.58 6.75
C ASN A 187 -10.19 -3.60 6.44
N ILE A 188 -9.39 -3.38 5.40
CA ILE A 188 -8.20 -4.22 5.13
C ILE A 188 -7.25 -4.10 6.32
N ARG A 189 -6.95 -2.88 6.77
CA ARG A 189 -6.08 -2.61 7.91
C ARG A 189 -6.59 -3.35 9.16
N ILE A 190 -7.86 -3.18 9.54
CA ILE A 190 -8.46 -3.84 10.70
C ILE A 190 -8.40 -5.37 10.53
N SER A 191 -8.83 -5.91 9.38
CA SER A 191 -8.81 -7.35 9.12
C SER A 191 -7.40 -7.94 9.22
N CYS A 192 -6.39 -7.22 8.75
CA CYS A 192 -5.02 -7.74 8.68
C CYS A 192 -4.22 -7.51 9.96
N ILE A 193 -4.66 -6.62 10.86
CA ILE A 193 -3.88 -6.18 12.04
C ILE A 193 -4.60 -6.52 13.36
N MET A 194 -5.94 -6.56 13.40
CA MET A 194 -6.72 -6.74 14.62
C MET A 194 -7.34 -8.14 14.79
N GLU A 195 -6.98 -9.11 13.95
CA GLU A 195 -7.33 -10.51 14.23
C GLU A 195 -6.79 -10.91 15.63
N PRO A 196 -7.64 -11.49 16.51
CA PRO A 196 -7.23 -11.84 17.86
C PRO A 196 -6.01 -12.76 17.85
N LEU A 197 -5.09 -12.57 18.79
CA LEU A 197 -3.99 -13.51 19.09
C LEU A 197 -4.48 -14.82 19.73
N VAL A 198 -5.75 -15.14 19.58
CA VAL A 198 -6.42 -16.26 20.25
C VAL A 198 -6.76 -17.29 19.17
N ASP A 199 -5.95 -18.35 19.11
CA ASP A 199 -6.37 -19.58 18.46
C ASP A 199 -7.62 -20.10 19.18
N ASP A 200 -8.63 -20.41 18.36
CA ASP A 200 -9.81 -21.15 18.73
C ASP A 200 -9.38 -22.50 19.31
N ASP A 201 -9.66 -22.69 20.60
CA ASP A 201 -9.49 -23.93 21.33
C ASP A 201 -10.47 -24.96 20.79
N SER A 202 -10.11 -25.62 19.69
CA SER A 202 -10.86 -26.75 19.13
C SER A 202 -10.00 -27.58 18.19
N THR A 203 -9.00 -28.29 18.73
CA THR A 203 -8.78 -29.74 18.56
C THR A 203 -7.52 -30.10 19.35
N GLY A 204 -7.65 -30.98 20.34
CA GLY A 204 -6.57 -31.30 21.26
C GLY A 204 -5.27 -31.78 20.60
N ALA A 205 -4.18 -31.43 21.28
CA ALA A 205 -2.80 -31.92 21.20
C ALA A 205 -1.77 -30.91 20.64
N GLN A 206 -0.82 -30.60 21.54
CA GLN A 206 0.42 -29.82 21.39
C GLN A 206 0.27 -28.30 21.53
N THR A 207 0.94 -27.76 22.56
CA THR A 207 1.29 -26.34 22.67
C THR A 207 1.73 -25.82 21.30
N PRO A 208 1.23 -24.66 20.82
CA PRO A 208 1.60 -24.14 19.51
C PRO A 208 3.12 -24.09 19.44
N GLN A 209 3.70 -24.88 18.53
CA GLN A 209 5.13 -24.95 18.35
C GLN A 209 5.57 -23.60 17.80
N VAL A 210 6.00 -22.72 18.70
CA VAL A 210 6.38 -21.35 18.38
C VAL A 210 7.57 -21.40 17.43
N SER A 211 7.32 -21.11 16.15
CA SER A 211 8.31 -21.19 15.08
C SER A 211 9.03 -19.85 14.91
N SER A 212 10.29 -19.90 14.49
CA SER A 212 11.03 -18.72 14.04
C SER A 212 10.67 -18.29 12.61
N ASP A 213 9.90 -19.09 11.86
CA ASP A 213 9.52 -18.81 10.46
C ASP A 213 8.76 -17.47 10.29
N ILE A 214 8.59 -17.04 9.04
CA ILE A 214 7.81 -15.86 8.69
C ILE A 214 6.35 -16.12 9.07
N ASP A 215 5.78 -15.19 9.83
CA ASP A 215 4.42 -15.32 10.33
C ASP A 215 3.38 -15.19 9.21
N LYS A 216 2.27 -15.92 9.31
CA LYS A 216 1.17 -15.85 8.33
C LYS A 216 0.59 -14.44 8.21
N VAL A 217 0.53 -13.71 9.32
CA VAL A 217 0.10 -12.31 9.34
C VAL A 217 1.03 -11.45 8.49
N THR A 218 2.34 -11.66 8.62
CA THR A 218 3.35 -10.97 7.81
C THR A 218 3.13 -11.22 6.33
N LEU A 219 2.94 -12.48 5.92
CA LEU A 219 2.68 -12.84 4.53
C LEU A 219 1.37 -12.20 4.02
N SER A 220 0.29 -12.28 4.79
CA SER A 220 -1.01 -11.73 4.43
C SER A 220 -0.97 -10.22 4.26
N VAL A 221 -0.45 -9.50 5.26
CA VAL A 221 -0.36 -8.02 5.23
C VAL A 221 0.55 -7.56 4.09
N MET A 222 1.67 -8.25 3.85
CA MET A 222 2.58 -7.90 2.74
C MET A 222 1.95 -8.15 1.37
N ALA A 223 1.06 -9.13 1.21
CA ALA A 223 0.30 -9.30 -0.02
C ALA A 223 -0.62 -8.09 -0.28
N HIS A 224 -1.27 -7.56 0.75
CA HIS A 224 -2.09 -6.34 0.63
C HIS A 224 -1.25 -5.11 0.30
N ILE A 225 -0.11 -4.93 0.98
CA ILE A 225 0.82 -3.82 0.70
C ILE A 225 1.31 -3.88 -0.75
N THR A 226 1.68 -5.07 -1.22
CA THR A 226 2.13 -5.27 -2.60
C THR A 226 1.04 -4.90 -3.60
N PHE A 227 -0.20 -5.33 -3.37
CA PHE A 227 -1.35 -4.92 -4.18
C PHE A 227 -1.52 -3.39 -4.22
N LEU A 228 -1.43 -2.70 -3.08
CA LEU A 228 -1.56 -1.25 -3.05
C LEU A 228 -0.42 -0.54 -3.80
N LEU A 229 0.81 -1.06 -3.72
CA LEU A 229 1.96 -0.53 -4.46
C LEU A 229 1.80 -0.67 -5.97
N GLU A 230 1.31 -1.83 -6.44
CA GLU A 230 1.02 -2.04 -7.87
C GLU A 230 -0.04 -1.07 -8.39
N ASN A 231 -1.00 -0.70 -7.54
CA ASN A 231 -2.07 0.25 -7.88
C ASN A 231 -1.68 1.71 -7.61
N TYR A 232 -0.51 1.98 -7.04
CA TYR A 232 -0.02 3.33 -6.80
C TYR A 232 0.42 4.00 -8.11
N SER A 233 1.25 3.33 -8.93
CA SER A 233 1.83 3.93 -10.14
C SER A 233 0.79 4.42 -11.16
N PRO A 234 -0.32 3.72 -11.44
CA PRO A 234 -1.38 4.22 -12.32
C PRO A 234 -2.13 5.44 -11.77
N VAL A 235 -2.06 5.66 -10.46
CA VAL A 235 -2.81 6.67 -9.72
C VAL A 235 -1.93 7.87 -9.33
N ASP A 236 -0.60 7.74 -9.44
CA ASP A 236 0.40 8.77 -9.18
C ASP A 236 0.16 10.13 -9.86
N PRO A 237 -0.30 10.20 -11.13
CA PRO A 237 -0.66 11.48 -11.76
C PRO A 237 -1.75 12.25 -11.00
N ILE A 238 -2.52 11.54 -10.16
CA ILE A 238 -3.59 12.09 -9.36
C ILE A 238 -3.11 12.21 -7.91
N VAL A 239 -2.46 13.35 -7.65
CA VAL A 239 -1.72 13.67 -6.42
C VAL A 239 -2.49 13.35 -5.13
N SER A 240 -3.81 13.57 -5.11
CA SER A 240 -4.61 13.30 -3.90
C SER A 240 -4.76 11.81 -3.58
N GLU A 241 -4.84 10.95 -4.59
CA GLU A 241 -5.04 9.51 -4.43
C GLU A 241 -3.72 8.81 -4.17
N ALA A 242 -2.65 9.24 -4.83
CA ALA A 242 -1.29 8.84 -4.53
C ALA A 242 -0.95 9.12 -3.06
N ALA A 243 -1.34 10.27 -2.52
CA ALA A 243 -1.15 10.59 -1.11
C ALA A 243 -1.95 9.66 -0.16
N ILE A 244 -3.20 9.31 -0.51
CA ILE A 244 -4.03 8.41 0.30
C ILE A 244 -3.42 7.00 0.34
N LEU A 245 -3.07 6.46 -0.83
CA LEU A 245 -2.46 5.13 -0.92
C LEU A 245 -1.10 5.11 -0.20
N GLY A 246 -0.28 6.15 -0.41
CA GLY A 246 1.04 6.26 0.22
C GLY A 246 0.97 6.27 1.75
N ASN A 247 0.10 7.12 2.31
CA ASN A 247 -0.11 7.17 3.77
C ASN A 247 -0.57 5.83 4.32
N MET A 248 -1.48 5.16 3.63
CA MET A 248 -2.03 3.90 4.10
C MET A 248 -1.02 2.75 4.02
N ILE A 249 -0.20 2.70 2.96
CA ILE A 249 0.91 1.75 2.86
C ILE A 249 1.87 1.93 4.04
N ILE A 250 2.27 3.18 4.33
CA ILE A 250 3.13 3.48 5.49
C ILE A 250 2.47 2.97 6.77
N GLU A 251 1.19 3.25 6.96
CA GLU A 251 0.45 2.87 8.16
C GLU A 251 0.38 1.35 8.34
N MET A 252 0.08 0.60 7.28
CA MET A 252 0.06 -0.86 7.30
C MET A 252 1.43 -1.45 7.61
N VAL A 253 2.50 -0.88 7.03
CA VAL A 253 3.89 -1.28 7.32
C VAL A 253 4.23 -1.03 8.79
N CYS A 254 3.84 0.12 9.35
CA CYS A 254 4.07 0.44 10.76
C CYS A 254 3.30 -0.50 11.70
N CYS A 255 2.01 -0.70 11.44
CA CYS A 255 1.19 -1.59 12.27
C CYS A 255 1.61 -3.05 12.19
N LEU A 256 2.07 -3.52 11.02
CA LEU A 256 2.63 -4.85 10.89
C LEU A 256 3.87 -5.01 11.77
N GLN A 257 4.79 -4.03 11.75
CA GLN A 257 5.97 -4.05 12.60
C GLN A 257 5.61 -4.10 14.09
N GLU A 258 4.66 -3.28 14.53
CA GLU A 258 4.17 -3.28 15.91
C GLU A 258 3.55 -4.63 16.30
N ARG A 259 2.73 -5.22 15.41
CA ARG A 259 2.11 -6.52 15.62
C ARG A 259 3.15 -7.63 15.74
N ILE A 260 4.15 -7.67 14.87
CA ILE A 260 5.25 -8.66 14.95
C ILE A 260 6.04 -8.48 16.25
N VAL A 261 6.33 -7.23 16.66
CA VAL A 261 7.00 -6.97 17.94
C VAL A 261 6.14 -7.43 19.12
N LEU A 262 4.83 -7.25 19.07
CA LEU A 262 3.91 -7.76 20.09
C LEU A 262 3.90 -9.29 20.12
N MET A 263 3.76 -9.94 18.96
CA MET A 263 3.82 -11.40 18.82
C MET A 263 5.14 -11.97 19.35
N SER A 264 6.26 -11.28 19.12
CA SER A 264 7.56 -11.71 19.63
C SER A 264 7.59 -11.83 21.17
N LYS A 265 6.72 -11.13 21.91
CA LYS A 265 6.69 -11.19 23.38
C LYS A 265 6.14 -12.51 23.92
N THR A 266 5.50 -13.34 23.10
CA THR A 266 5.01 -14.67 23.51
C THR A 266 6.13 -15.71 23.58
N PHE A 267 7.29 -15.43 22.97
CA PHE A 267 8.44 -16.31 22.96
C PHE A 267 9.17 -16.24 24.31
N GLN A 268 9.27 -17.39 24.98
CA GLN A 268 10.05 -17.53 26.22
C GLN A 268 11.55 -17.57 25.95
N ASP A 269 11.95 -18.24 24.87
CA ASP A 269 13.35 -18.27 24.42
C ASP A 269 13.69 -16.97 23.70
N GLN A 270 14.61 -16.21 24.29
CA GLN A 270 14.98 -14.90 23.79
C GLN A 270 15.80 -14.97 22.49
N SER A 271 16.53 -16.05 22.25
CA SER A 271 17.24 -16.30 20.99
C SER A 271 16.25 -16.55 19.86
N LEU A 272 15.26 -17.42 20.10
CA LEU A 272 14.20 -17.72 19.14
C LEU A 272 13.35 -16.48 18.85
N ARG A 273 13.09 -15.66 19.87
CA ARG A 273 12.40 -14.37 19.73
C ARG A 273 13.12 -13.43 18.77
N PHE A 274 14.44 -13.25 18.93
CA PHE A 274 15.21 -12.39 18.02
C PHE A 274 15.30 -12.99 16.62
N LEU A 275 15.36 -14.31 16.49
CA LEU A 275 15.36 -14.97 15.19
C LEU A 275 14.01 -14.79 14.46
N PHE A 276 12.89 -14.91 15.18
CA PHE A 276 11.55 -14.61 14.65
C PHE A 276 11.44 -13.16 14.16
N LEU A 277 11.89 -12.20 14.98
CA LEU A 277 11.94 -10.78 14.59
C LEU A 277 12.79 -10.58 13.35
N LEU A 278 13.99 -11.18 13.30
CA LEU A 278 14.92 -11.08 12.18
C LEU A 278 14.30 -11.62 10.88
N ASN A 279 13.71 -12.82 10.91
CA ASN A 279 13.09 -13.43 9.74
C ASN A 279 11.94 -12.58 9.19
N ASN A 280 11.04 -12.11 10.05
CA ASN A 280 9.88 -11.32 9.64
C ASN A 280 10.29 -9.93 9.13
N PHE A 281 11.18 -9.22 9.83
CA PHE A 281 11.63 -7.89 9.40
C PHE A 281 12.48 -7.96 8.12
N ASN A 282 13.33 -8.99 7.97
CA ASN A 282 14.10 -9.21 6.75
C ASN A 282 13.18 -9.47 5.55
N PHE A 283 12.11 -10.25 5.74
CA PHE A 283 11.12 -10.49 4.69
C PHE A 283 10.38 -9.21 4.28
N ILE A 284 9.93 -8.40 5.24
CA ILE A 284 9.28 -7.11 4.96
C ILE A 284 10.24 -6.19 4.20
N CYS A 285 11.49 -6.09 4.65
CA CYS A 285 12.51 -5.26 4.03
C CYS A 285 12.75 -5.64 2.57
N HIS A 286 12.98 -6.93 2.29
CA HIS A 286 13.17 -7.41 0.92
C HIS A 286 11.94 -7.23 0.04
N SER A 287 10.75 -7.52 0.58
CA SER A 287 9.50 -7.39 -0.16
C SER A 287 9.22 -5.93 -0.55
N LEU A 288 9.48 -4.99 0.36
CA LEU A 288 9.41 -3.57 0.03
C LEU A 288 10.51 -3.20 -0.97
N HIS A 289 11.78 -3.53 -0.72
CA HIS A 289 12.89 -3.14 -1.60
C HIS A 289 12.68 -3.58 -3.06
N ASN A 290 12.26 -4.83 -3.29
CA ASN A 290 12.01 -5.37 -4.63
C ASN A 290 10.85 -4.66 -5.36
N ASN A 291 9.82 -4.27 -4.62
CA ASN A 291 8.61 -3.65 -5.17
C ASN A 291 8.66 -2.10 -5.16
N THR A 292 9.77 -1.48 -4.73
CA THR A 292 9.85 -0.02 -4.46
C THR A 292 10.82 0.76 -5.31
N THR A 293 11.34 0.17 -6.40
CA THR A 293 12.17 0.88 -7.39
C THR A 293 11.35 1.97 -8.11
N GLY A 294 11.08 3.08 -7.42
CA GLY A 294 10.20 4.17 -7.85
C GLY A 294 9.46 4.93 -6.73
N PHE A 295 9.38 4.41 -5.49
CA PHE A 295 8.58 5.02 -4.41
C PHE A 295 9.44 5.71 -3.34
N CYS A 296 9.84 6.96 -3.59
CA CYS A 296 10.68 7.76 -2.67
C CYS A 296 10.10 7.86 -1.25
N PHE A 297 8.78 7.90 -1.10
CA PHE A 297 8.11 8.03 0.20
C PHE A 297 8.34 6.82 1.14
N LEU A 298 8.74 5.66 0.60
CA LEU A 298 9.04 4.46 1.39
C LEU A 298 10.50 4.32 1.79
N GLN A 299 11.39 5.11 1.20
CA GLN A 299 12.82 4.94 1.38
C GLN A 299 13.25 5.13 2.84
N VAL A 300 12.67 6.11 3.54
CA VAL A 300 12.95 6.34 4.98
C VAL A 300 12.53 5.14 5.82
N HIS A 301 11.39 4.52 5.50
CA HIS A 301 10.88 3.35 6.22
C HIS A 301 11.71 2.09 5.93
N VAL A 302 12.17 1.89 4.70
CA VAL A 302 13.07 0.80 4.32
C VAL A 302 14.40 0.92 5.04
N THR A 303 14.99 2.12 5.10
CA THR A 303 16.22 2.35 5.87
C THR A 303 16.03 2.03 7.35
N SER A 304 14.93 2.46 7.96
CA SER A 304 14.62 2.14 9.36
C SER A 304 14.41 0.64 9.60
N LEU A 305 13.79 -0.07 8.65
CA LEU A 305 13.65 -1.53 8.71
C LEU A 305 15.01 -2.23 8.66
N LEU A 306 15.91 -1.79 7.77
CA LEU A 306 17.25 -2.32 7.65
C LEU A 306 18.04 -2.15 8.95
N GLU A 307 17.98 -0.97 9.57
CA GLU A 307 18.60 -0.72 10.89
C GLU A 307 18.08 -1.69 11.97
N LYS A 308 16.77 -1.97 11.97
CA LYS A 308 16.17 -2.95 12.90
C LYS A 308 16.63 -4.37 12.61
N VAL A 309 16.75 -4.77 11.35
CA VAL A 309 17.29 -6.07 10.93
C VAL A 309 18.72 -6.25 11.46
N GLU A 310 19.58 -5.24 11.29
CA GLU A 310 20.94 -5.25 11.85
C GLU A 310 20.95 -5.36 13.38
N HIS A 311 20.08 -4.60 14.04
CA HIS A 311 19.96 -4.64 15.49
C HIS A 311 19.51 -6.03 16.00
N TYR A 312 18.53 -6.65 15.35
CA TYR A 312 18.05 -7.98 15.72
C TYR A 312 19.09 -9.07 15.42
N LEU A 313 19.85 -8.94 14.34
CA LEU A 313 20.99 -9.82 14.04
C LEU A 313 22.03 -9.77 15.17
N GLU A 314 22.49 -8.59 15.57
CA GLU A 314 23.51 -8.49 16.64
C GLU A 314 22.94 -8.93 17.99
N SER A 315 21.70 -8.57 18.32
CA SER A 315 21.03 -9.01 19.55
C SER A 315 20.89 -10.53 19.61
N TYR A 316 20.53 -11.16 18.48
CA TYR A 316 20.49 -12.60 18.34
C TYR A 316 21.86 -13.23 18.61
N LEU A 317 22.92 -12.72 17.98
CA LEU A 317 24.28 -13.22 18.18
C LEU A 317 24.72 -13.09 19.64
N GLN A 318 24.43 -11.95 20.27
CA GLN A 318 24.78 -11.70 21.66
C GLN A 318 24.05 -12.64 22.62
N VAL A 319 22.73 -12.78 22.48
CA VAL A 319 21.91 -13.58 23.40
C VAL A 319 22.14 -15.07 23.20
N SER A 320 22.23 -15.53 21.95
CA SER A 320 22.36 -16.95 21.64
C SER A 320 23.80 -17.44 21.82
N TRP A 321 24.77 -16.72 21.26
CA TRP A 321 26.16 -17.19 21.17
C TRP A 321 27.09 -16.54 22.19
N GLY A 322 26.67 -15.46 22.86
CA GLY A 322 27.41 -14.83 23.95
C GLY A 322 27.78 -15.78 25.10
N PRO A 323 26.86 -16.62 25.62
CA PRO A 323 27.18 -17.60 26.66
C PRO A 323 28.23 -18.64 26.21
N VAL A 324 28.12 -19.13 24.97
CA VAL A 324 29.09 -20.07 24.37
C VAL A 324 30.46 -19.41 24.28
N LEU A 325 30.52 -18.20 23.72
CA LEU A 325 31.74 -17.41 23.59
C LEU A 325 32.36 -17.03 24.94
N SER A 326 31.54 -16.79 25.98
CA SER A 326 32.05 -16.47 27.32
C SER A 326 32.90 -17.58 27.95
N CYS A 327 32.68 -18.84 27.52
CA CYS A 327 33.50 -19.97 27.94
C CYS A 327 34.93 -19.92 27.38
N LEU A 328 35.13 -19.20 26.28
CA LEU A 328 36.43 -19.02 25.62
C LEU A 328 37.17 -17.77 26.12
N PHE A 329 36.45 -16.73 26.53
CA PHE A 329 37.06 -15.44 26.89
C PHE A 329 37.28 -15.21 28.39
N ASN A 330 36.53 -15.89 29.28
CA ASN A 330 36.66 -15.70 30.72
C ASN A 330 37.79 -16.57 31.31
N THR A 331 39.05 -16.15 31.15
CA THR A 331 40.15 -16.75 31.91
C THR A 331 39.96 -16.44 33.40
N THR A 332 39.74 -17.48 34.20
CA THR A 332 39.65 -17.33 35.66
C THR A 332 41.00 -16.77 36.17
N PRO A 333 41.03 -15.77 37.06
CA PRO A 333 42.29 -15.23 37.57
C PRO A 333 43.12 -16.35 38.19
N VAL A 334 44.41 -16.38 37.84
CA VAL A 334 45.41 -17.40 38.20
C VAL A 334 45.58 -17.61 39.72
N CYS A 335 44.95 -16.78 40.55
CA CYS A 335 45.12 -16.75 42.01
C CYS A 335 44.64 -18.01 42.77
N PHE A 336 43.91 -18.94 42.13
CA PHE A 336 43.44 -20.17 42.79
C PHE A 336 43.87 -21.45 42.05
N GLY A 337 45.17 -21.72 41.99
CA GLY A 337 45.81 -23.04 42.12
C GLY A 337 45.32 -24.28 41.35
N LYS A 338 44.33 -24.18 40.45
CA LYS A 338 43.83 -25.27 39.61
C LYS A 338 43.46 -24.70 38.25
N ASN A 339 44.12 -25.20 37.21
CA ASN A 339 43.78 -24.97 35.81
C ASN A 339 42.39 -25.59 35.53
N TYR A 340 41.31 -24.89 35.87
CA TYR A 340 39.97 -25.26 35.42
C TYR A 340 39.88 -24.93 33.92
N SER A 341 40.13 -25.93 33.08
CA SER A 341 39.88 -25.79 31.64
C SER A 341 38.39 -25.55 31.43
N LEU A 342 38.04 -24.43 30.80
CA LEU A 342 36.67 -24.10 30.41
C LEU A 342 36.29 -24.75 29.06
N LEU A 343 37.22 -25.46 28.43
CA LEU A 343 37.02 -26.13 27.14
C LEU A 343 35.89 -27.18 27.18
N PRO A 344 35.76 -28.06 28.20
CA PRO A 344 34.63 -28.99 28.28
C PRO A 344 33.28 -28.28 28.45
N LYS A 345 33.28 -27.11 29.12
CA LYS A 345 32.08 -26.28 29.27
C LYS A 345 31.70 -25.64 27.93
N PHE A 346 32.67 -25.12 27.20
CA PHE A 346 32.47 -24.64 25.82
C PHE A 346 31.89 -25.74 24.94
N GLU A 347 32.49 -26.93 24.91
CA GLU A 347 32.03 -28.05 24.09
C GLU A 347 30.57 -28.42 24.42
N SER A 348 30.22 -28.47 25.70
CA SER A 348 28.85 -28.77 26.14
C SER A 348 27.86 -27.69 25.70
N GLU A 349 28.17 -26.41 25.92
CA GLU A 349 27.28 -25.30 25.53
C GLU A 349 27.16 -25.16 24.01
N PHE A 350 28.27 -25.36 23.28
CA PHE A 350 28.27 -25.37 21.82
C PHE A 350 27.37 -26.48 21.27
N GLN A 351 27.52 -27.72 21.75
CA GLN A 351 26.70 -28.85 21.28
C GLN A 351 25.21 -28.64 21.59
N LYS A 352 24.90 -28.13 22.79
CA LYS A 352 23.51 -27.78 23.15
C LYS A 352 22.94 -26.73 22.20
N MET A 353 23.71 -25.68 21.91
CA MET A 353 23.26 -24.61 21.01
C MET A 353 23.09 -25.12 19.58
N TYR A 354 24.08 -25.83 19.05
CA TYR A 354 24.06 -26.42 17.71
C TYR A 354 22.84 -27.33 17.52
N THR A 355 22.65 -28.32 18.40
CA THR A 355 21.51 -29.25 18.32
C THR A 355 20.16 -28.55 18.39
N THR A 356 20.05 -27.47 19.18
CA THR A 356 18.83 -26.66 19.26
C THR A 356 18.58 -25.88 17.97
N GLN A 357 19.59 -25.19 17.47
CA GLN A 357 19.46 -24.29 16.32
C GLN A 357 19.39 -25.01 14.97
N MET A 358 19.82 -26.27 14.91
CA MET A 358 19.56 -27.16 13.77
C MET A 358 18.05 -27.33 13.49
N LEU A 359 17.21 -27.23 14.52
CA LEU A 359 15.76 -27.35 14.42
C LEU A 359 15.06 -26.02 14.12
N TRP A 360 15.80 -24.92 14.08
CA TRP A 360 15.25 -23.60 13.77
C TRP A 360 15.35 -23.34 12.29
N LYS A 361 14.54 -22.40 11.78
CA LYS A 361 14.45 -22.12 10.35
C LYS A 361 14.75 -20.66 10.08
N VAL A 362 15.61 -20.42 9.09
CA VAL A 362 15.81 -19.11 8.48
C VAL A 362 15.44 -19.22 7.01
N PRO A 363 14.24 -18.80 6.60
CA PRO A 363 13.73 -19.05 5.25
C PRO A 363 14.57 -18.41 4.15
N ASP A 364 15.04 -17.18 4.38
CA ASP A 364 15.83 -16.42 3.43
C ASP A 364 17.27 -16.95 3.34
N PRO A 365 17.72 -17.48 2.18
CA PRO A 365 19.04 -18.09 2.05
C PRO A 365 20.19 -17.10 2.29
N GLU A 366 20.04 -15.84 1.90
CA GLU A 366 21.10 -14.84 2.09
C GLU A 366 21.24 -14.46 3.55
N MET A 367 20.13 -14.23 4.27
CA MET A 367 20.16 -14.04 5.73
C MET A 367 20.72 -15.26 6.45
N ARG A 368 20.36 -16.48 6.02
CA ARG A 368 20.89 -17.72 6.60
C ARG A 368 22.41 -17.80 6.46
N LYS A 369 22.92 -17.56 5.25
CA LYS A 369 24.35 -17.52 4.96
C LYS A 369 25.06 -16.45 5.79
N ARG A 370 24.45 -15.28 5.93
CA ARG A 370 24.97 -14.17 6.72
C ARG A 370 25.08 -14.52 8.21
N LEU A 371 24.04 -15.11 8.79
CA LEU A 371 24.03 -15.60 10.18
C LEU A 371 25.13 -16.63 10.41
N ARG A 372 25.19 -17.67 9.56
CA ARG A 372 26.21 -18.72 9.65
C ARG A 372 27.62 -18.13 9.60
N LYS A 373 27.88 -17.25 8.64
CA LYS A 373 29.17 -16.57 8.51
C LYS A 373 29.54 -15.81 9.79
N ALA A 374 28.64 -14.99 10.33
CA ALA A 374 28.90 -14.20 11.53
C ALA A 374 29.16 -15.09 12.77
N ILE A 375 28.43 -16.19 12.91
CA ILE A 375 28.62 -17.16 14.00
C ILE A 375 29.97 -17.86 13.85
N THR A 376 30.25 -18.40 12.66
CA THR A 376 31.52 -19.10 12.35
C THR A 376 32.71 -18.21 12.63
N GLU A 377 32.71 -16.97 12.13
CA GLU A 377 33.80 -16.02 12.38
C GLU A 377 34.02 -15.80 13.89
N LYS A 378 32.96 -15.50 14.66
CA LYS A 378 33.08 -15.27 16.11
C LYS A 378 33.57 -16.52 16.86
N ILE A 379 33.06 -17.70 16.53
CA ILE A 379 33.39 -18.97 17.22
C ILE A 379 34.82 -19.42 16.88
N ILE A 380 35.19 -19.44 15.60
CA ILE A 380 36.51 -19.90 15.16
C ILE A 380 37.61 -18.98 15.69
N LEU A 381 37.41 -17.65 15.62
CA LEU A 381 38.35 -16.70 16.19
C LEU A 381 38.50 -16.86 17.71
N GLY A 382 37.39 -17.00 18.44
CA GLY A 382 37.43 -17.23 19.89
C GLY A 382 38.11 -18.54 20.27
N TYR A 383 37.82 -19.61 19.53
CA TYR A 383 38.35 -20.96 19.82
C TYR A 383 39.84 -21.04 19.53
N ALA A 384 40.29 -20.56 18.37
CA ALA A 384 41.70 -20.55 17.99
C ALA A 384 42.54 -19.78 19.01
N LYS A 385 42.07 -18.59 19.41
CA LYS A 385 42.73 -17.79 20.45
C LYS A 385 42.83 -18.52 21.79
N TYR A 386 41.75 -19.17 22.23
CA TYR A 386 41.77 -19.94 23.48
C TYR A 386 42.79 -21.08 23.45
N ILE A 387 42.88 -21.82 22.33
CA ILE A 387 43.82 -22.93 22.16
C ILE A 387 45.27 -22.43 22.23
N GLU A 388 45.56 -21.30 21.59
CA GLU A 388 46.86 -20.63 21.64
C GLU A 388 47.20 -20.16 23.06
N ASP A 389 46.31 -19.41 23.71
CA ASP A 389 46.53 -18.84 25.05
C ASP A 389 46.73 -19.92 26.14
N ASN A 390 46.14 -21.11 25.97
CA ASN A 390 46.17 -22.20 26.94
C ASN A 390 47.12 -23.37 26.56
N ASN A 391 47.90 -23.25 25.47
CA ASN A 391 48.81 -24.28 24.97
C ASN A 391 48.17 -25.68 24.84
N VAL A 392 46.92 -25.73 24.37
CA VAL A 392 46.18 -27.01 24.23
C VAL A 392 46.76 -27.79 23.05
N THR A 393 47.43 -28.90 23.34
CA THR A 393 48.15 -29.71 22.33
C THR A 393 47.27 -30.72 21.59
N THR A 394 46.14 -31.12 22.17
CA THR A 394 45.21 -32.11 21.57
C THR A 394 43.75 -31.71 21.84
N PRO A 395 43.20 -30.72 21.11
CA PRO A 395 41.78 -30.39 21.20
C PRO A 395 40.93 -31.53 20.64
N ARG A 396 39.78 -31.80 21.28
CA ARG A 396 38.84 -32.85 20.85
C ARG A 396 38.14 -32.51 19.53
N SER A 397 37.90 -31.22 19.29
CA SER A 397 37.32 -30.70 18.05
C SER A 397 38.32 -29.78 17.36
N THR A 398 38.53 -29.97 16.06
CA THR A 398 39.32 -29.04 15.26
C THR A 398 38.47 -27.82 14.88
N THR A 399 39.12 -26.71 14.52
CA THR A 399 38.44 -25.54 13.95
C THR A 399 37.63 -25.91 12.71
N HIS A 400 38.18 -26.76 11.84
CA HIS A 400 37.49 -27.29 10.67
C HIS A 400 36.20 -28.04 11.02
N ASN A 401 36.24 -28.92 12.03
CA ASN A 401 35.04 -29.68 12.44
C ASN A 401 33.94 -28.74 12.95
N LEU A 402 34.30 -27.71 13.73
CA LEU A 402 33.33 -26.73 14.22
C LEU A 402 32.73 -25.92 13.07
N GLU A 403 33.55 -25.52 12.10
CA GLU A 403 33.09 -24.77 10.92
C GLU A 403 32.09 -25.58 10.09
N GLU A 404 32.37 -26.87 9.83
CA GLU A 404 31.46 -27.76 9.10
C GLU A 404 30.11 -27.89 9.79
N MET A 405 30.09 -28.12 11.10
CA MET A 405 28.85 -28.16 11.89
C MET A 405 28.06 -26.85 11.78
N LEU A 406 28.73 -25.70 11.85
CA LEU A 406 28.04 -24.41 11.79
C LEU A 406 27.39 -24.12 10.43
N GLN A 407 27.83 -24.78 9.34
CA GLN A 407 27.19 -24.65 8.03
C GLN A 407 25.82 -25.34 7.95
N GLU A 408 25.49 -26.22 8.89
CA GLU A 408 24.22 -26.96 8.89
C GLU A 408 23.09 -26.21 9.63
N LEU A 409 23.43 -25.18 10.42
CA LEU A 409 22.48 -24.45 11.25
C LEU A 409 21.34 -23.82 10.46
N PHE A 410 20.11 -23.83 10.99
CA PHE A 410 18.94 -23.15 10.43
C PHE A 410 18.28 -23.78 9.19
N GLU A 411 18.50 -25.07 8.94
CA GLU A 411 17.83 -25.85 7.87
C GLU A 411 16.51 -26.50 8.31
N GLY A 412 16.06 -26.26 9.55
CA GLY A 412 14.92 -26.94 10.18
C GLY A 412 13.54 -26.64 9.63
#